data_AF-A0A1L9VU18-F1
#
_entry.id   AF-A0A1L9VU18-F1
#
_cell.length_a   1.000
_cell.length_b   1.000
_cell.length_c   1.000
_cell.angle_alpha   90.00
_cell.angle_beta   90.00
_cell.angle_gamma   90.00
#
_symmetry.space_group_name_H-M   'P 1'
#
loop_
_entity.id
_entity.type
_entity.pdbx_description
1 polymer ?
#
loop_
_entity_poly.entity_id
_entity_poly.type
_entity_poly.pdbx_seq_one_letter_code
_entity_poly.pdbx_strand_id
1 'polypeptide(L)'
;MIFWNHIVSLYILLIDAAIPSAIVWAFATWTRPIFAIMAALWLLGEYALDCVDAYDIGAQQGWPLLEKQNMACHFISVFYYLVALGGIYWRFRERQREALRRESLPYVRY
;
A
#
# COMPACT_ATOMS: atom_id res chain seq x y z
N MET A 1 -15.02 -29.00 3.43
CA MET A 1 -15.65 -27.76 2.89
C MET A 1 -15.10 -26.49 3.54
N ILE A 2 -15.05 -26.39 4.88
CA ILE A 2 -14.57 -25.19 5.61
C ILE A 2 -13.14 -24.78 5.23
N PHE A 3 -12.20 -25.73 5.17
CA PHE A 3 -10.80 -25.45 4.84
C PHE A 3 -10.59 -24.94 3.40
N TRP A 4 -11.36 -25.48 2.45
CA TRP A 4 -11.31 -25.05 1.04
C TRP A 4 -11.85 -23.62 0.88
N ASN A 5 -12.95 -23.29 1.56
CA ASN A 5 -13.48 -21.93 1.57
C ASN A 5 -12.51 -20.93 2.23
N HIS A 6 -11.78 -21.33 3.27
CA HIS A 6 -10.75 -20.47 3.87
C HIS A 6 -9.55 -20.24 2.94
N ILE A 7 -9.09 -21.25 2.22
CA ILE A 7 -8.00 -21.10 1.25
C ILE A 7 -8.42 -20.21 0.07
N VAL A 8 -9.62 -20.43 -0.47
CA VAL A 8 -10.14 -19.62 -1.57
C VAL A 8 -10.34 -18.17 -1.14
N SER A 9 -10.86 -17.94 0.07
CA SER A 9 -11.00 -16.59 0.62
C SER A 9 -9.63 -15.92 0.80
N LEU A 10 -8.65 -16.60 1.41
CA LEU A 10 -7.27 -16.11 1.54
C LEU A 10 -6.62 -15.83 0.18
N TYR A 11 -6.88 -16.65 -0.83
CA TYR A 11 -6.32 -16.49 -2.17
C TYR A 11 -6.90 -15.27 -2.89
N ILE A 12 -8.22 -15.07 -2.83
CA ILE A 12 -8.88 -13.89 -3.38
C ILE A 12 -8.36 -12.63 -2.67
N LEU A 13 -8.23 -12.69 -1.34
CA LEU A 13 -7.70 -11.60 -0.52
C LEU A 13 -6.22 -11.27 -0.84
N LEU A 14 -5.38 -12.29 -1.08
CA LEU A 14 -3.98 -12.08 -1.43
C LEU A 14 -3.86 -11.40 -2.80
N ILE A 15 -4.69 -11.80 -3.76
CA ILE A 15 -4.72 -11.20 -5.10
C ILE A 15 -5.19 -9.75 -5.02
N ASP A 16 -6.21 -9.49 -4.22
CA ASP A 16 -6.83 -8.16 -4.09
C ASP A 16 -5.88 -7.13 -3.46
N ALA A 17 -4.96 -7.55 -2.59
CA ALA A 17 -3.89 -6.69 -2.09
C ALA A 17 -2.66 -6.65 -3.03
N ALA A 18 -2.30 -7.79 -3.64
CA ALA A 18 -1.09 -7.90 -4.45
C ALA A 18 -1.17 -7.08 -5.75
N ILE A 19 -2.30 -7.13 -6.46
CA ILE A 19 -2.48 -6.41 -7.74
C ILE A 19 -2.31 -4.89 -7.56
N PRO A 20 -3.04 -4.20 -6.66
CA PRO A 20 -2.90 -2.76 -6.50
C PRO A 20 -1.54 -2.36 -5.89
N SER A 21 -0.92 -3.22 -5.07
CA SER A 21 0.46 -2.98 -4.61
C SER A 21 1.48 -3.01 -5.77
N ALA A 22 1.32 -3.94 -6.71
CA ALA A 22 2.15 -4.05 -7.90
C ALA A 22 1.94 -2.86 -8.84
N ILE A 23 0.71 -2.36 -8.96
CA ILE A 23 0.38 -1.14 -9.72
C ILE A 23 1.08 0.07 -9.11
N VAL A 24 1.01 0.27 -7.78
CA VAL A 24 1.72 1.36 -7.09
C VAL A 24 3.23 1.27 -7.30
N TRP A 25 3.79 0.07 -7.24
CA TRP A 25 5.21 -0.15 -7.51
C TRP A 25 5.60 0.09 -8.97
N ALA A 26 4.76 -0.32 -9.93
CA ALA A 26 4.97 -0.04 -11.34
C ALA A 26 4.99 1.49 -11.59
N PHE A 27 4.04 2.23 -11.01
CA PHE A 27 4.05 3.70 -11.05
C PHE A 27 5.29 4.30 -10.38
N ALA A 28 5.71 3.78 -9.22
CA ALA A 28 6.91 4.25 -8.52
C ALA A 28 8.21 4.02 -9.31
N THR A 29 8.22 2.99 -10.15
CA THR A 29 9.41 2.58 -10.93
C THR A 29 9.45 3.29 -12.29
N TRP A 30 8.30 3.48 -12.96
CA TRP A 30 8.22 3.98 -14.34
C TRP A 30 7.75 5.43 -14.48
N THR A 31 6.97 5.97 -13.54
CA THR A 31 6.43 7.34 -13.63
C THR A 31 7.07 8.29 -12.61
N ARG A 32 6.66 9.57 -12.64
CA ARG A 32 7.06 10.52 -11.59
C ARG A 32 6.59 10.01 -10.22
N PRO A 33 7.44 10.06 -9.19
CA PRO A 33 7.12 9.52 -7.86
C PRO A 33 5.86 10.11 -7.24
N ILE A 34 5.45 11.31 -7.67
CA ILE A 34 4.21 11.97 -7.25
C ILE A 34 2.97 11.15 -7.62
N PHE A 35 2.89 10.58 -8.82
CA PHE A 35 1.72 9.77 -9.23
C PHE A 35 1.62 8.47 -8.43
N ALA A 36 2.76 7.86 -8.11
CA ALA A 36 2.80 6.68 -7.25
C ALA A 36 2.36 6.99 -5.82
N ILE A 37 2.75 8.15 -5.29
CA ILE A 37 2.30 8.63 -3.97
C ILE A 37 0.79 8.90 -3.98
N MET A 38 0.27 9.56 -5.02
CA MET A 38 -1.17 9.81 -5.14
C MET A 38 -1.98 8.51 -5.22
N ALA A 39 -1.53 7.54 -6.03
CA ALA A 39 -2.16 6.23 -6.13
C ALA A 39 -2.11 5.45 -4.81
N ALA A 40 -0.98 5.48 -4.11
CA ALA A 40 -0.83 4.82 -2.81
C ALA A 40 -1.69 5.48 -1.72
N LEU A 41 -1.80 6.81 -1.71
CA LEU A 41 -2.69 7.54 -0.79
C LEU A 41 -4.16 7.27 -1.08
N TRP A 42 -4.54 7.18 -2.35
CA TRP A 42 -5.89 6.82 -2.77
C TRP A 42 -6.28 5.42 -2.26
N LEU A 43 -5.45 4.42 -2.55
CA LEU A 43 -5.67 3.04 -2.10
C LEU A 43 -5.67 2.93 -0.58
N LEU A 44 -4.78 3.66 0.10
CA LEU A 44 -4.76 3.73 1.56
C LEU A 44 -6.09 4.25 2.12
N GLY A 45 -6.68 5.27 1.47
CA GLY A 45 -7.98 5.82 1.84
C GLY A 45 -9.11 4.82 1.68
N GLU A 46 -9.19 4.15 0.52
CA GLU A 46 -10.19 3.10 0.24
C GLU A 46 -10.11 1.98 1.29
N TYR A 47 -8.93 1.38 1.50
CA TYR A 47 -8.79 0.30 2.48
C TYR A 47 -9.02 0.74 3.92
N ALA A 48 -8.78 2.02 4.25
CA ALA A 48 -9.10 2.56 5.57
C ALA A 48 -10.62 2.72 5.77
N LEU A 49 -11.35 3.15 4.73
CA LEU A 49 -12.81 3.25 4.75
C LEU A 49 -13.45 1.86 4.85
N ASP A 50 -12.96 0.89 4.08
CA ASP A 50 -13.42 -0.51 4.19
C ASP A 50 -13.20 -1.10 5.59
N CYS A 51 -12.09 -0.72 6.24
CA CYS A 51 -11.79 -1.08 7.62
C CYS A 51 -12.85 -0.55 8.60
N VAL A 52 -13.33 0.67 8.38
CA VAL A 52 -14.37 1.31 9.20
C VAL A 52 -15.72 0.63 8.95
N ASP A 53 -16.06 0.35 7.69
CA ASP A 53 -17.31 -0.33 7.35
C ASP A 53 -17.35 -1.76 7.91
N ALA A 54 -16.27 -2.52 7.77
CA ALA A 54 -16.15 -3.87 8.36
C ALA A 54 -16.27 -3.82 9.90
N TYR A 55 -15.73 -2.78 10.53
CA TYR A 55 -15.86 -2.58 11.97
C TYR A 55 -17.31 -2.30 12.39
N ASP A 56 -18.01 -1.41 11.68
CA ASP A 56 -19.40 -1.07 11.99
C ASP A 56 -20.34 -2.27 11.80
N ILE A 57 -20.15 -3.05 10.72
CA ILE A 57 -20.88 -4.30 10.50
C ILE A 57 -20.60 -5.31 11.63
N GLY A 58 -19.34 -5.49 11.99
CA GLY A 58 -18.92 -6.36 13.08
C GLY A 58 -19.52 -5.95 14.44
N ALA A 59 -19.55 -4.65 14.73
CA ALA A 59 -20.13 -4.09 15.94
C ALA A 59 -21.65 -4.28 16.02
N GLN A 60 -22.36 -4.18 14.89
CA GLN A 60 -23.81 -4.37 14.83
C GLN A 60 -24.24 -5.84 14.85
N GLN A 61 -23.45 -6.74 14.23
CA GLN A 61 -23.82 -8.14 14.02
C GLN A 61 -23.13 -9.15 14.95
N GLY A 62 -22.29 -8.68 15.89
CA GLY A 62 -21.65 -9.55 16.89
C GLY A 62 -20.36 -10.22 16.42
N TRP A 63 -19.63 -9.59 15.50
CA TRP A 63 -18.34 -10.01 14.97
C TRP A 63 -18.31 -11.48 14.46
N PRO A 64 -19.06 -11.77 13.38
CA PRO A 64 -18.92 -13.05 12.69
C PRO A 64 -17.47 -13.23 12.20
N LEU A 65 -17.03 -14.50 12.12
CA LEU A 65 -15.63 -14.85 11.80
C LEU A 65 -15.14 -14.22 10.48
N LEU A 66 -16.02 -14.11 9.49
CA LEU A 66 -15.74 -13.51 8.18
C LEU A 66 -15.33 -12.03 8.31
N GLU A 67 -16.07 -11.25 9.10
CA GLU A 67 -15.81 -9.81 9.28
C GLU A 67 -14.52 -9.54 10.07
N LYS A 68 -14.19 -10.42 11.03
CA LYS A 68 -12.87 -10.37 11.70
C LYS A 68 -11.73 -10.60 10.71
N GLN A 69 -11.91 -11.51 9.76
CA GLN A 69 -10.90 -11.81 8.74
C GLN A 69 -10.77 -10.66 7.73
N ASN A 70 -11.88 -10.07 7.30
CA ASN A 70 -11.87 -8.86 6.45
C ASN A 70 -11.16 -7.70 7.14
N MET A 71 -11.53 -7.39 8.39
CA MET A 71 -10.93 -6.27 9.12
C MET A 71 -9.42 -6.46 9.29
N ALA A 72 -8.96 -7.66 9.63
CA ALA A 72 -7.53 -7.96 9.71
C ALA A 72 -6.82 -7.76 8.36
N CYS A 73 -7.46 -8.13 7.24
CA CYS A 73 -6.90 -7.94 5.91
C CYS A 73 -6.78 -6.47 5.53
N HIS A 74 -7.83 -5.67 5.71
CA HIS A 74 -7.78 -4.24 5.44
C HIS A 74 -6.69 -3.56 6.29
N PHE A 75 -6.53 -3.97 7.56
CA PHE A 75 -5.46 -3.46 8.42
C PHE A 75 -4.05 -3.80 7.90
N ILE A 76 -3.85 -5.04 7.43
CA ILE A 76 -2.59 -5.47 6.81
C ILE A 76 -2.33 -4.69 5.51
N SER A 77 -3.33 -4.52 4.65
CA SER A 77 -3.24 -3.74 3.42
C SER A 77 -2.84 -2.28 3.70
N VAL A 78 -3.51 -1.63 4.65
CA VAL A 78 -3.19 -0.25 5.10
C VAL A 78 -1.73 -0.16 5.55
N PHE A 79 -1.26 -1.11 6.37
CA PHE A 79 0.13 -1.15 6.81
C PHE A 79 1.12 -1.29 5.63
N TYR A 80 0.86 -2.18 4.68
CA TYR A 80 1.69 -2.34 3.50
C TYR A 80 1.77 -1.07 2.65
N TYR A 81 0.66 -0.34 2.47
CA TYR A 81 0.66 0.92 1.74
C TYR A 81 1.42 2.03 2.46
N LEU A 82 1.36 2.10 3.79
CA LEU A 82 2.19 3.03 4.57
C LEU A 82 3.69 2.73 4.40
N VAL A 83 4.08 1.46 4.41
CA VAL A 83 5.46 1.05 4.15
C VAL A 83 5.89 1.38 2.72
N ALA A 84 5.03 1.14 1.73
CA ALA A 84 5.29 1.49 0.34
C ALA A 84 5.46 3.00 0.15
N LEU A 85 4.58 3.82 0.74
CA LEU A 85 4.69 5.27 0.77
C LEU A 85 6.01 5.73 1.39
N GLY A 86 6.38 5.16 2.54
CA GLY A 86 7.65 5.44 3.21
C GLY A 86 8.86 5.11 2.32
N GLY A 87 8.84 3.96 1.63
CA GLY A 87 9.90 3.55 0.71
C GLY A 87 10.01 4.45 -0.52
N ILE A 88 8.88 4.82 -1.14
CA ILE A 88 8.85 5.75 -2.29
C ILE A 88 9.38 7.12 -1.87
N TYR A 89 8.93 7.63 -0.71
CA TYR A 89 9.39 8.90 -0.16
C TYR A 89 10.89 8.89 0.13
N TRP A 90 11.39 7.83 0.78
CA TRP A 90 12.82 7.65 1.06
C TRP A 90 13.65 7.70 -0.22
N ARG A 91 13.24 6.92 -1.24
CA ARG A 91 13.94 6.85 -2.52
C ARG A 91 13.93 8.19 -3.25
N PHE A 92 12.82 8.95 -3.17
CA PHE A 92 12.77 10.30 -3.72
C PHE A 92 13.73 11.26 -3.01
N ARG A 93 13.77 11.20 -1.66
CA ARG A 93 14.67 12.01 -0.84
C ARG A 93 16.15 11.72 -1.13
N GLU A 94 16.51 10.46 -1.35
CA GLU A 94 17.89 10.09 -1.75
C GLU A 94 18.26 10.67 -3.11
N ARG A 95 17.39 10.55 -4.14
CA ARG A 95 17.65 11.16 -5.45
C ARG A 95 17.82 12.68 -5.36
N GLN A 96 17.02 13.35 -4.54
CA GLN A 96 17.16 14.79 -4.28
C GLN A 96 18.50 15.11 -3.61
N ARG A 97 18.92 14.33 -2.62
CA ARG A 97 20.24 14.49 -1.96
C ARG A 97 21.41 14.27 -2.92
N GLU A 98 21.31 13.30 -3.82
CA GLU A 98 22.34 13.05 -4.84
C GLU A 98 22.42 14.18 -5.86
N ALA A 99 21.28 14.71 -6.31
CA ALA A 99 21.24 15.87 -7.21
C ALA A 99 21.92 17.09 -6.58
N LEU A 100 21.59 17.40 -5.33
CA LEU A 100 22.22 18.49 -4.58
C LEU A 100 23.73 18.26 -4.36
N ARG A 101 24.17 17.01 -4.12
CA ARG A 101 25.61 16.70 -4.03
C ARG A 101 26.33 16.97 -5.35
N ARG A 102 25.74 16.59 -6.50
CA ARG A 102 26.32 16.86 -7.82
C ARG A 102 26.44 18.34 -8.12
N GLU A 103 25.44 19.14 -7.72
CA GLU A 103 25.51 20.61 -7.86
C GLU A 103 26.56 21.24 -6.93
N SER A 104 26.79 20.66 -5.75
CA SER A 104 27.79 21.16 -4.80
C SER A 104 29.25 20.79 -5.13
N LEU A 105 29.48 19.86 -6.05
CA LEU A 105 30.82 19.50 -6.49
C LEU A 105 31.28 20.50 -7.56
N PRO A 106 32.43 21.19 -7.38
CA PRO A 106 32.95 22.10 -8.39
C PRO A 106 33.22 21.30 -9.68
N TYR A 107 32.69 21.81 -10.79
CA TYR A 107 32.93 21.28 -12.13
C TYR A 107 34.44 21.29 -12.40
N VAL A 108 35.13 20.17 -12.19
CA VAL A 108 36.51 20.00 -12.64
C VAL A 108 36.43 19.73 -14.15
N ARG A 109 36.53 20.79 -14.96
CA ARG A 109 36.86 20.67 -16.38
C ARG A 109 38.31 20.20 -16.48
N TYR A 110 38.49 18.95 -16.90
CA TYR A 110 39.74 18.50 -17.52
C TYR A 110 39.79 18.96 -18.98
#